data_AF-A0A2N1D849-F1
#
_entry.id   AF-A0A2N1D849-F1
#
_cell.length_a   1.000
_cell.length_b   1.000
_cell.length_c   1.000
_cell.angle_alpha   90.00
_cell.angle_beta   90.00
_cell.angle_gamma   90.00
#
_symmetry.space_group_name_H-M   'P 1'
#
loop_
_entity.id
_entity.type
_entity.pdbx_description
1 polymer ?
#
loop_
_entity_poly.entity_id
_entity_poly.type
_entity_poly.pdbx_seq_one_letter_code
_entity_poly.pdbx_strand_id
1 'polypeptide(L)'
;MTVKKKSIFTSFALIAILVSNISYAQTVEVNEDSFKCLTEMAPVRGFFVDNLLGDLQSTLAAAKTVNGAVYPVGSVVQLVPTEVMVKREKGYNAVTKDWEFFELAVSEKGSEIAVRGAFEVVNKFGGNCFGCHIKAKPEFDLICEQDHGCDPITFEKEGKTITLTQQMIKGVQAMDPRCAAITQQDLLI
;
A
#
# COMPACT_ATOMS: atom_id res chain seq x y z
N MET A 1 -8.22 83.48 24.61
CA MET A 1 -7.19 82.49 24.99
C MET A 1 -7.77 81.11 24.72
N THR A 2 -7.37 80.47 23.62
CA THR A 2 -8.03 79.26 23.10
C THR A 2 -7.12 78.06 23.36
N VAL A 3 -7.52 77.18 24.27
CA VAL A 3 -6.76 75.97 24.64
C VAL A 3 -7.02 74.87 23.61
N LYS A 4 -5.97 74.48 22.85
CA LYS A 4 -6.01 73.33 21.94
C LYS A 4 -5.91 72.03 22.74
N LYS A 5 -7.01 71.26 22.81
CA LYS A 5 -6.99 69.85 23.26
C LYS A 5 -6.30 69.00 22.19
N LYS A 6 -5.17 68.38 22.54
CA LYS A 6 -4.53 67.32 21.73
C LYS A 6 -5.25 66.01 21.98
N SER A 7 -5.90 65.48 20.95
CA SER A 7 -6.48 64.14 20.96
C SER A 7 -5.37 63.12 20.68
N ILE A 8 -5.10 62.24 21.64
CA ILE A 8 -4.15 61.13 21.51
C ILE A 8 -4.95 59.96 20.94
N PHE A 9 -4.71 59.64 19.66
CA PHE A 9 -5.20 58.39 19.05
C PHE A 9 -4.24 57.26 19.41
N THR A 10 -4.62 56.42 20.38
CA THR A 10 -3.96 55.14 20.65
C THR A 10 -4.41 54.12 19.60
N SER A 11 -3.55 53.85 18.63
CA SER A 11 -3.72 52.81 17.63
C SER A 11 -3.50 51.43 18.28
N PHE A 12 -4.58 50.70 18.56
CA PHE A 12 -4.51 49.28 18.90
C PHE A 12 -4.23 48.47 17.63
N ALA A 13 -2.98 48.05 17.44
CA ALA A 13 -2.62 47.13 16.38
C ALA A 13 -3.18 45.73 16.70
N LEU A 14 -4.18 45.30 15.93
CA LEU A 14 -4.75 43.96 15.99
C LEU A 14 -3.77 42.98 15.31
N ILE A 15 -2.98 42.25 16.09
CA ILE A 15 -2.10 41.19 15.59
C ILE A 15 -2.96 39.96 15.33
N ALA A 16 -3.34 39.74 14.08
CA ALA A 16 -3.95 38.48 13.63
C ALA A 16 -2.85 37.40 13.58
N ILE A 17 -2.89 36.46 14.53
CA ILE A 17 -2.00 35.30 14.54
C ILE A 17 -2.50 34.35 13.44
N LEU A 18 -1.79 34.34 12.30
CA LEU A 18 -1.96 33.35 11.25
C LEU A 18 -1.44 32.00 11.77
N VAL A 19 -2.35 31.17 12.30
CA VAL A 19 -2.03 29.78 12.64
C VAL A 19 -1.92 29.02 11.32
N SER A 20 -0.71 28.83 10.83
CA SER A 20 -0.44 27.97 9.68
C SER A 20 -0.73 26.52 10.10
N ASN A 21 -1.71 25.87 9.48
CA ASN A 21 -1.91 24.42 9.59
C ASN A 21 -0.71 23.75 8.92
N ILE A 22 0.32 23.43 9.71
CA ILE A 22 1.40 22.54 9.26
C ILE A 22 0.79 21.13 9.24
N SER A 23 0.32 20.70 8.06
CA SER A 23 0.01 19.28 7.82
C SER A 23 1.33 18.52 7.87
N TYR A 24 1.62 17.88 9.01
CA TYR A 24 2.61 16.82 9.03
C TYR A 24 2.11 15.70 8.12
N ALA A 25 2.89 15.36 7.09
CA ALA A 25 2.64 14.16 6.32
C ALA A 25 2.73 12.97 7.28
N GLN A 26 1.65 12.21 7.41
CA GLN A 26 1.65 11.01 8.24
C GLN A 26 2.58 9.99 7.58
N THR A 27 3.69 9.67 8.25
CA THR A 27 4.62 8.61 7.84
C THR A 27 3.92 7.27 7.96
N VAL A 28 4.08 6.41 6.95
CA VAL A 28 3.56 5.04 7.01
C VAL A 28 4.56 4.18 7.77
N GLU A 29 4.25 3.75 8.99
CA GLU A 29 5.06 2.75 9.67
C GLU A 29 4.77 1.37 9.08
N VAL A 30 5.81 0.63 8.71
CA VAL A 30 5.67 -0.73 8.15
C VAL A 30 6.66 -1.65 8.84
N ASN A 31 6.12 -2.69 9.47
CA ASN A 31 6.83 -3.76 10.16
C ASN A 31 6.14 -5.10 9.87
N GLU A 32 6.62 -6.17 10.50
CA GLU A 32 6.12 -7.53 10.38
C GLU A 32 4.61 -7.65 10.69
N ASP A 33 4.14 -6.92 11.70
CA ASP A 33 2.73 -6.90 12.15
C ASP A 33 1.81 -6.17 11.18
N SER A 34 2.38 -5.46 10.19
CA SER A 34 1.60 -4.77 9.15
C SER A 34 0.95 -5.76 8.17
N PHE A 35 1.40 -7.02 8.14
CA PHE A 35 0.98 -8.01 7.15
C PHE A 35 0.29 -9.20 7.81
N LYS A 36 -1.03 -9.23 7.66
CA LYS A 36 -1.93 -10.24 8.21
C LYS A 36 -2.32 -11.30 7.17
N CYS A 37 -3.14 -12.26 7.60
CA CYS A 37 -3.77 -13.24 6.73
C CYS A 37 -4.52 -12.55 5.55
N LEU A 38 -4.36 -13.09 4.33
CA LEU A 38 -5.03 -12.54 3.14
C LEU A 38 -6.55 -12.42 3.31
N THR A 39 -7.22 -13.37 3.96
CA THR A 39 -8.68 -13.36 4.12
C THR A 39 -9.18 -12.33 5.14
N GLU A 40 -8.29 -11.68 5.90
CA GLU A 40 -8.61 -10.54 6.77
C GLU A 40 -8.52 -9.19 6.04
N MET A 41 -8.04 -9.19 4.80
CA MET A 41 -8.01 -8.03 3.91
C MET A 41 -9.24 -8.02 2.99
N ALA A 42 -9.51 -6.88 2.36
CA ALA A 42 -10.66 -6.75 1.47
C ALA A 42 -10.34 -7.32 0.07
N PRO A 43 -11.09 -8.31 -0.44
CA PRO A 43 -10.83 -8.87 -1.77
C PRO A 43 -11.30 -7.93 -2.89
N VAL A 44 -10.48 -7.80 -3.94
CA VAL A 44 -10.76 -7.05 -5.16
C VAL A 44 -10.31 -7.88 -6.35
N ARG A 45 -11.25 -8.40 -7.16
CA ARG A 45 -10.99 -9.04 -8.46
C ARG A 45 -9.76 -10.00 -8.51
N GLY A 46 -9.56 -10.79 -7.46
CA GLY A 46 -8.49 -11.80 -7.40
C GLY A 46 -7.22 -11.38 -6.65
N PHE A 47 -7.14 -10.16 -6.13
CA PHE A 47 -6.14 -9.74 -5.14
C PHE A 47 -6.82 -9.19 -3.89
N PHE A 48 -6.03 -8.76 -2.89
CA PHE A 48 -6.51 -8.26 -1.61
C PHE A 48 -5.94 -6.88 -1.30
N VAL A 49 -6.72 -6.04 -0.62
CA VAL A 49 -6.30 -4.70 -0.21
C VAL A 49 -6.59 -4.41 1.26
N ASP A 50 -5.73 -3.59 1.87
CA ASP A 50 -5.96 -2.96 3.18
C ASP A 50 -5.38 -1.54 3.20
N ASN A 51 -5.42 -0.84 4.34
CA ASN A 51 -4.73 0.43 4.53
C ASN A 51 -4.16 0.59 5.96
N LEU A 52 -2.85 0.79 6.08
CA LEU A 52 -2.14 0.90 7.35
C LEU A 52 -2.45 2.19 8.13
N LEU A 53 -3.05 3.19 7.50
CA LEU A 53 -3.51 4.42 8.14
C LEU A 53 -5.02 4.42 8.39
N GLY A 54 -5.71 3.30 8.13
CA GLY A 54 -7.15 3.14 8.36
C GLY A 54 -8.05 3.61 7.21
N ASP A 55 -7.49 4.13 6.11
CA ASP A 55 -8.28 4.57 4.94
C ASP A 55 -8.55 3.44 3.94
N LEU A 56 -9.21 2.37 4.44
CA LEU A 56 -9.59 1.22 3.62
C LEU A 56 -10.59 1.61 2.51
N GLN A 57 -11.48 2.56 2.78
CA GLN A 57 -12.52 2.95 1.83
C GLN A 57 -11.94 3.63 0.60
N SER A 58 -11.02 4.57 0.75
CA SER A 58 -10.35 5.19 -0.41
C SER A 58 -9.48 4.18 -1.15
N THR A 59 -8.84 3.25 -0.44
CA THR A 59 -8.07 2.16 -1.07
C THR A 59 -8.97 1.27 -1.92
N LEU A 60 -10.15 0.90 -1.42
CA LEU A 60 -11.14 0.13 -2.17
C LEU A 60 -11.71 0.90 -3.37
N ALA A 61 -11.95 2.20 -3.22
CA ALA A 61 -12.41 3.05 -4.31
C ALA A 61 -11.37 3.11 -5.44
N ALA A 62 -10.10 3.31 -5.11
CA ALA A 62 -8.99 3.28 -6.05
C ALA A 62 -8.84 1.90 -6.69
N ALA A 63 -8.95 0.81 -5.93
CA ALA A 63 -8.82 -0.53 -6.46
C ALA A 63 -9.98 -0.96 -7.36
N LYS A 64 -11.19 -0.43 -7.17
CA LYS A 64 -12.38 -0.85 -7.91
C LYS A 64 -12.65 -0.06 -9.19
N THR A 65 -12.01 1.09 -9.36
CA THR A 65 -12.17 1.92 -10.57
C THR A 65 -11.77 1.16 -11.84
N VAL A 66 -12.49 1.41 -12.93
CA VAL A 66 -12.19 0.80 -14.24
C VAL A 66 -11.12 1.58 -15.00
N ASN A 67 -11.02 2.89 -14.77
CA ASN A 67 -10.13 3.78 -15.53
C ASN A 67 -8.76 4.00 -14.87
N GLY A 68 -8.45 3.20 -13.84
CA GLY A 68 -7.30 3.45 -12.97
C GLY A 68 -7.52 4.60 -11.98
N ALA A 69 -6.71 4.62 -10.93
CA ALA A 69 -6.63 5.68 -9.92
C ALA A 69 -5.29 5.62 -9.21
N VAL A 70 -4.89 6.75 -8.63
CA VAL A 70 -3.78 6.78 -7.68
C VAL A 70 -4.28 6.23 -6.35
N TYR A 71 -3.55 5.27 -5.78
CA TYR A 71 -3.88 4.71 -4.47
C TYR A 71 -3.52 5.70 -3.35
N PRO A 72 -4.34 5.81 -2.29
CA PRO A 72 -4.03 6.66 -1.16
C PRO A 72 -2.83 6.13 -0.37
N VAL A 73 -2.16 7.02 0.37
CA VAL A 73 -1.10 6.65 1.30
C VAL A 73 -1.59 5.60 2.31
N GLY A 74 -0.74 4.65 2.65
CA GLY A 74 -1.05 3.53 3.54
C GLY A 74 -1.67 2.33 2.84
N SER A 75 -2.08 2.42 1.57
CA SER A 75 -2.66 1.27 0.86
C SER A 75 -1.71 0.08 0.86
N VAL A 76 -2.24 -1.09 1.20
CA VAL A 76 -1.58 -2.38 1.09
C VAL A 76 -2.24 -3.15 -0.04
N VAL A 77 -1.46 -3.72 -0.96
CA VAL A 77 -1.95 -4.55 -2.05
C VAL A 77 -1.20 -5.86 -2.07
N GLN A 78 -1.93 -6.98 -2.05
CA GLN A 78 -1.34 -8.30 -1.98
C GLN A 78 -2.03 -9.29 -2.91
N LEU A 79 -1.26 -9.98 -3.75
CA LEU A 79 -1.76 -11.04 -4.64
C LEU A 79 -1.55 -12.44 -4.06
N VAL A 80 -0.37 -12.70 -3.47
CA VAL A 80 0.02 -13.99 -2.87
C VAL A 80 0.63 -13.76 -1.49
N PRO A 81 0.66 -14.77 -0.59
CA PRO A 81 1.08 -14.57 0.80
C PRO A 81 2.48 -13.97 0.97
N THR A 82 3.40 -14.26 0.05
CA THR A 82 4.82 -13.95 0.17
C THR A 82 5.26 -12.64 -0.48
N GLU A 83 4.37 -11.91 -1.16
CA GLU A 83 4.74 -10.67 -1.86
C GLU A 83 3.65 -9.62 -1.65
N VAL A 84 4.04 -8.43 -1.21
CA VAL A 84 3.13 -7.31 -0.91
C VAL A 84 3.73 -5.98 -1.34
N MET A 85 2.89 -5.02 -1.68
CA MET A 85 3.31 -3.63 -1.93
C MET A 85 2.51 -2.67 -1.05
N VAL A 86 3.19 -1.63 -0.56
CA VAL A 86 2.62 -0.60 0.32
C VAL A 86 2.82 0.78 -0.28
N LYS A 87 1.76 1.58 -0.35
CA LYS A 87 1.81 2.98 -0.78
C LYS A 87 2.34 3.83 0.36
N ARG A 88 3.54 4.37 0.19
CA ARG A 88 4.24 5.22 1.15
C ARG A 88 3.79 6.68 1.07
N GLU A 89 4.25 7.47 2.02
CA GLU A 89 4.10 8.91 2.01
C GLU A 89 4.64 9.55 0.72
N LYS A 90 4.00 10.64 0.30
CA LYS A 90 4.37 11.34 -0.94
C LYS A 90 5.84 11.74 -0.93
N GLY A 91 6.57 11.36 -1.99
CA GLY A 91 7.99 11.68 -2.14
C GLY A 91 8.93 10.61 -1.58
N TYR A 92 8.40 9.49 -1.07
CA TYR A 92 9.17 8.32 -0.69
C TYR A 92 10.04 7.82 -1.86
N ASN A 93 9.45 7.67 -3.05
CA ASN A 93 10.20 7.27 -4.23
C ASN A 93 9.49 7.67 -5.53
N ALA A 94 10.11 8.58 -6.31
CA ALA A 94 9.52 9.06 -7.54
C ALA A 94 9.41 7.99 -8.65
N VAL A 95 10.32 7.01 -8.68
CA VAL A 95 10.37 5.97 -9.73
C VAL A 95 9.23 4.98 -9.54
N THR A 96 8.96 4.58 -8.30
CA THR A 96 7.91 3.63 -7.96
C THR A 96 6.58 4.31 -7.63
N LYS A 97 6.44 5.62 -7.89
CA LYS A 97 5.25 6.40 -7.51
C LYS A 97 4.88 6.19 -6.03
N ASP A 98 5.88 6.22 -5.16
CA ASP A 98 5.77 6.01 -3.72
C ASP A 98 5.34 4.59 -3.31
N TRP A 99 5.40 3.60 -4.20
CA TRP A 99 5.22 2.19 -3.82
C TRP A 99 6.53 1.60 -3.27
N GLU A 100 6.43 0.94 -2.13
CA GLU A 100 7.46 0.04 -1.58
C GLU A 100 7.02 -1.41 -1.78
N PHE A 101 7.95 -2.28 -2.17
CA PHE A 101 7.74 -3.69 -2.43
C PHE A 101 8.41 -4.53 -1.35
N PHE A 102 7.80 -5.67 -1.02
CA PHE A 102 8.24 -6.56 0.04
C PHE A 102 8.16 -8.01 -0.40
N GLU A 103 9.21 -8.76 -0.10
CA GLU A 103 9.15 -10.22 0.00
C GLU A 103 8.98 -10.60 1.47
N LEU A 104 7.98 -11.44 1.74
CA LEU A 104 7.66 -11.96 3.07
C LEU A 104 8.03 -13.44 3.17
N ALA A 105 8.63 -13.82 4.31
CA ALA A 105 8.55 -15.17 4.81
C ALA A 105 7.29 -15.27 5.68
N VAL A 106 6.38 -16.20 5.34
CA VAL A 106 5.10 -16.35 6.06
C VAL A 106 5.02 -17.70 6.76
N SER A 107 4.45 -17.71 7.95
CA SER A 107 4.18 -18.91 8.74
C SER A 107 2.88 -18.75 9.52
N GLU A 108 2.45 -19.80 10.23
CA GLU A 108 1.30 -19.74 11.14
C GLU A 108 1.48 -18.69 12.26
N LYS A 109 2.71 -18.28 12.55
CA LYS A 109 3.01 -17.27 13.58
C LYS A 109 2.91 -15.82 13.09
N GLY A 110 2.80 -15.61 11.77
CA GLY A 110 2.80 -14.28 11.17
C GLY A 110 3.77 -14.16 9.99
N SER A 111 4.25 -12.95 9.78
CA SER A 111 5.12 -12.57 8.65
C SER A 111 6.48 -12.12 9.15
N GLU A 112 7.53 -12.38 8.38
CA GLU A 112 8.84 -11.73 8.52
C GLU A 112 9.18 -11.04 7.20
N ILE A 113 9.75 -9.83 7.28
CA ILE A 113 10.20 -9.12 6.07
C ILE A 113 11.55 -9.69 5.65
N ALA A 114 11.55 -10.49 4.59
CA ALA A 114 12.78 -11.05 4.03
C ALA A 114 13.54 -9.99 3.24
N VAL A 115 12.84 -9.20 2.43
CA VAL A 115 13.40 -8.10 1.64
C VAL A 115 12.35 -6.99 1.53
N ARG A 116 12.78 -5.72 1.55
CA ARG A 116 11.92 -4.56 1.26
C ARG A 116 12.67 -3.44 0.54
N GLY A 117 11.94 -2.57 -0.14
CA GLY A 117 12.50 -1.39 -0.81
C GLY A 117 11.75 -1.04 -2.10
N ALA A 118 12.36 -0.22 -2.96
CA ALA A 118 11.71 0.35 -4.13
C ALA A 118 12.11 -0.38 -5.43
N PHE A 119 12.69 0.33 -6.41
CA PHE A 119 12.98 -0.21 -7.73
C PHE A 119 14.21 -1.13 -7.73
N GLU A 120 15.06 -1.03 -6.72
CA GLU A 120 16.32 -1.75 -6.56
C GLU A 120 16.16 -3.17 -6.00
N VAL A 121 14.97 -3.52 -5.49
CA VAL A 121 14.76 -4.78 -4.77
C VAL A 121 14.59 -5.96 -5.70
N VAL A 122 15.34 -7.02 -5.42
CA VAL A 122 15.27 -8.31 -6.10
C VAL A 122 14.88 -9.37 -5.07
N ASN A 123 13.85 -10.15 -5.35
CA ASN A 123 13.42 -11.26 -4.51
C ASN A 123 14.44 -12.41 -4.56
N LYS A 124 14.32 -13.39 -3.66
CA LYS A 124 15.27 -14.52 -3.56
C LYS A 124 15.40 -15.36 -4.83
N PHE A 125 14.49 -15.22 -5.78
CA PHE A 125 14.48 -15.92 -7.06
C PHE A 125 15.08 -15.10 -8.20
N GLY A 126 15.65 -13.92 -7.92
CA GLY A 126 16.23 -13.04 -8.93
C GLY A 126 15.20 -12.17 -9.66
N GLY A 127 13.93 -12.19 -9.25
CA GLY A 127 12.86 -11.38 -9.81
C GLY A 127 12.81 -10.00 -9.16
N ASN A 128 12.63 -8.94 -9.96
CA ASN A 128 12.46 -7.58 -9.47
C ASN A 128 10.97 -7.21 -9.51
N CYS A 129 10.38 -6.94 -8.33
CA CYS A 129 8.94 -6.64 -8.22
C CYS A 129 8.58 -5.44 -9.12
N PHE A 130 9.38 -4.37 -9.07
CA PHE A 130 9.14 -3.18 -9.87
C PHE A 130 9.17 -3.44 -11.39
N GLY A 131 10.07 -4.30 -11.87
CA GLY A 131 10.21 -4.64 -13.30
C GLY A 131 8.97 -5.31 -13.90
N CYS A 132 8.19 -6.01 -13.09
CA CYS A 132 6.87 -6.50 -13.48
C CYS A 132 5.83 -5.37 -13.43
N HIS A 133 5.81 -4.61 -12.34
CA HIS A 133 4.79 -3.59 -12.08
C HIS A 133 4.89 -2.33 -12.97
N ILE A 134 6.09 -1.97 -13.45
CA ILE A 134 6.32 -0.82 -14.35
C ILE A 134 5.62 -0.98 -15.71
N LYS A 135 5.27 -2.20 -16.10
CA LYS A 135 4.58 -2.51 -17.36
C LYS A 135 3.09 -2.17 -17.32
N ALA A 136 2.52 -1.94 -16.13
CA ALA A 136 1.14 -1.50 -16.02
C ALA A 136 0.95 -0.17 -16.75
N LYS A 137 -0.17 -0.02 -17.47
CA LYS A 137 -0.51 1.24 -18.13
C LYS A 137 -0.53 2.37 -17.10
N PRO A 138 -0.10 3.60 -17.48
CA PRO A 138 0.19 4.66 -16.51
C PRO A 138 -0.95 5.00 -15.54
N GLU A 139 -2.20 4.86 -15.98
CA GLU A 139 -3.43 5.12 -15.23
C GLU A 139 -3.65 4.17 -14.05
N PHE A 140 -3.07 2.96 -14.07
CA PHE A 140 -3.28 1.93 -13.05
C PHE A 140 -2.27 1.99 -11.89
N ASP A 141 -1.47 3.06 -11.80
CA ASP A 141 -0.61 3.33 -10.63
C ASP A 141 0.27 2.12 -10.22
N LEU A 142 0.89 1.46 -11.21
CA LEU A 142 1.71 0.25 -11.03
C LEU A 142 0.94 -1.00 -10.57
N ILE A 143 -0.39 -0.99 -10.52
CA ILE A 143 -1.20 -2.17 -10.23
C ILE A 143 -1.36 -3.02 -11.47
N CYS A 144 -0.82 -4.23 -11.38
CA CYS A 144 -0.60 -5.16 -12.48
C CYS A 144 -1.70 -6.23 -12.56
N GLU A 145 -2.96 -5.78 -12.73
CA GLU A 145 -4.12 -6.68 -12.91
C GLU A 145 -4.22 -7.19 -14.36
N GLN A 146 -5.17 -8.10 -14.62
CA GLN A 146 -5.55 -8.48 -15.98
C GLN A 146 -5.92 -7.24 -16.81
N ASP A 147 -5.52 -7.25 -18.07
CA ASP A 147 -5.77 -6.16 -19.04
C ASP A 147 -5.14 -4.79 -18.72
N HIS A 148 -4.38 -4.69 -17.62
CA HIS A 148 -3.63 -3.49 -17.25
C HIS A 148 -2.32 -3.33 -18.05
N GLY A 149 -2.05 -4.18 -19.05
CA GLY A 149 -0.88 -4.08 -19.94
C GLY A 149 0.37 -4.82 -19.45
N CYS A 150 0.27 -5.50 -18.32
CA CYS A 150 1.33 -6.34 -17.78
C CYS A 150 1.49 -7.68 -18.50
N ASP A 151 2.69 -8.26 -18.37
CA ASP A 151 2.94 -9.63 -18.78
C ASP A 151 2.26 -10.64 -17.83
N PRO A 152 1.86 -11.82 -18.34
CA PRO A 152 1.38 -12.90 -17.49
C PRO A 152 2.43 -13.33 -16.46
N ILE A 153 1.98 -13.68 -15.26
CA ILE A 153 2.86 -14.23 -14.23
C ILE A 153 3.26 -15.65 -14.64
N THR A 154 4.56 -15.92 -14.73
CA THR A 154 5.11 -17.19 -15.16
C THR A 154 6.12 -17.72 -14.16
N PHE A 155 6.30 -19.04 -14.12
CA PHE A 155 7.42 -19.67 -13.42
C PHE A 155 7.97 -20.82 -14.26
N GLU A 156 9.27 -21.08 -14.08
CA GLU A 156 9.96 -22.18 -14.75
C GLU A 156 9.84 -23.46 -13.93
N LYS A 157 9.41 -24.55 -14.56
CA LYS A 157 9.41 -25.89 -13.95
C LYS A 157 9.89 -26.91 -14.96
N GLU A 158 10.98 -27.60 -14.63
CA GLU A 158 11.54 -28.69 -15.44
C GLU A 158 11.79 -28.28 -16.91
N GLY A 159 12.30 -27.06 -17.13
CA GLY A 159 12.58 -26.52 -18.46
C GLY A 159 11.34 -26.10 -19.25
N LYS A 160 10.20 -25.91 -18.58
CA LYS A 160 8.97 -25.37 -19.17
C LYS A 160 8.53 -24.12 -18.43
N THR A 161 8.24 -23.08 -19.20
CA THR A 161 7.54 -21.89 -18.72
C THR A 161 6.07 -22.23 -18.49
N ILE A 162 5.60 -22.08 -17.26
CA ILE A 162 4.19 -22.26 -16.88
C ILE A 162 3.61 -20.89 -16.56
N THR A 163 2.55 -20.53 -17.27
CA THR A 163 1.75 -19.34 -16.94
C THR A 163 0.78 -19.64 -15.81
N LEU A 164 0.82 -18.84 -14.75
CA LEU A 164 -0.11 -18.98 -13.63
C LEU A 164 -1.52 -18.63 -14.06
N THR A 165 -2.43 -19.58 -13.85
CA THR A 165 -3.87 -19.34 -13.99
C THR A 165 -4.43 -18.70 -12.72
N GLN A 166 -5.60 -18.07 -12.84
CA GLN A 166 -6.32 -17.54 -11.67
C GLN A 166 -6.67 -18.63 -10.65
N GLN A 167 -6.90 -19.86 -11.11
CA GLN A 167 -7.16 -20.98 -10.21
C GLN A 167 -5.91 -21.35 -9.41
N MET A 168 -4.73 -21.33 -10.03
CA MET A 168 -3.46 -21.58 -9.34
C MET A 168 -3.17 -20.48 -8.32
N ILE A 169 -3.38 -19.22 -8.69
CA ILE A 169 -3.22 -18.07 -7.77
C ILE A 169 -4.16 -18.22 -6.57
N LYS A 170 -5.44 -18.53 -6.80
CA LYS A 170 -6.40 -18.79 -5.71
C LYS A 170 -5.99 -19.96 -4.81
N GLY A 171 -5.41 -21.01 -5.38
CA GLY A 171 -4.85 -22.12 -4.62
C GLY A 171 -3.73 -21.67 -3.68
N VAL A 172 -2.81 -20.85 -4.18
CA VAL A 172 -1.73 -20.27 -3.36
C VAL A 172 -2.28 -19.34 -2.28
N GLN A 173 -3.27 -18.51 -2.61
CA GLN A 173 -3.94 -17.62 -1.64
C GLN A 173 -4.62 -18.41 -0.52
N ALA A 174 -5.31 -19.51 -0.85
CA ALA A 174 -5.98 -20.37 0.11
C ALA A 174 -5.01 -21.14 1.02
N MET A 175 -3.73 -21.21 0.64
CA MET A 175 -2.66 -21.84 1.42
C MET A 175 -1.86 -20.84 2.25
N ASP A 176 -2.34 -19.60 2.42
CA ASP A 176 -1.70 -18.64 3.33
C ASP A 176 -1.64 -19.22 4.75
N PRO A 177 -0.44 -19.55 5.27
CA PRO A 177 -0.32 -20.23 6.56
C PRO A 177 -0.74 -19.33 7.73
N ARG A 178 -0.79 -18.00 7.53
CA ARG A 178 -1.27 -17.04 8.54
C ARG A 178 -2.78 -17.12 8.73
N CYS A 179 -3.50 -17.64 7.74
CA CYS A 179 -4.94 -17.83 7.79
C CYS A 179 -5.27 -19.11 8.55
N ALA A 180 -5.11 -19.07 9.87
CA ALA A 180 -5.52 -20.17 10.73
C ALA A 180 -7.03 -20.44 10.55
N ALA A 181 -7.43 -21.73 10.53
CA ALA A 181 -8.80 -22.07 10.87
C ALA A 181 -9.00 -21.69 12.34
N ILE A 182 -9.91 -20.76 12.63
CA ILE A 182 -10.27 -20.35 14.00
C ILE A 182 -10.37 -21.62 14.85
N THR A 183 -9.49 -21.77 15.83
CA THR A 183 -9.54 -22.93 16.71
C THR A 183 -10.60 -22.69 17.77
N GLN A 184 -11.22 -23.75 18.31
CA GLN A 184 -12.25 -23.65 19.34
C GLN A 184 -11.81 -22.81 20.56
N GLN A 185 -10.49 -22.65 20.76
CA GLN A 185 -9.89 -21.85 21.82
C GLN A 185 -10.08 -20.33 21.62
N ASP A 186 -10.15 -19.87 20.36
CA ASP A 186 -10.28 -18.45 19.99
C ASP A 186 -11.73 -17.94 20.13
N LEU A 187 -12.70 -18.84 20.35
CA LEU A 187 -14.12 -18.54 20.60
C LEU A 187 -14.47 -18.45 22.10
N LEU A 188 -13.49 -18.65 22.98
CA LEU A 188 -13.69 -18.70 24.44
C LEU A 188 -13.05 -17.53 25.20
N ILE A 189 -12.64 -16.47 24.49
CA ILE A 189 -12.19 -15.20 25.09
C ILE A 189 -13.24 -14.12 24.83
#